data_AF-A0A383RNN9-F1
#
_entry.id   AF-A0A383RNN9-F1
#
_cell.length_a   1.000
_cell.length_b   1.000
_cell.length_c   1.000
_cell.angle_alpha   90.00
_cell.angle_beta   90.00
_cell.angle_gamma   90.00
#
_symmetry.space_group_name_H-M   'P 1'
#
loop_
_entity.id
_entity.type
_entity.pdbx_description
1 polymer ?
#
loop_
_entity_poly.entity_id
_entity_poly.type
_entity_poly.pdbx_seq_one_letter_code
_entity_poly.pdbx_strand_id
1 'polypeptide(L)'
;MEQALLCPCEAVHLLLVDVQLEGLSGLEGIALLKQRWPEAKVLMVSASQDAKLMEQALTLGAMGFICKTESPQRLLAQITEALADLWPDEHLPKAPLKLTPRQYEVLDLLHQGLSNKLIGRRLDLSENTVRGHVQATLSALNVSSRSEAAFVARRLGLVR
;
A
#
# COMPACT_ATOMS: atom_id res chain seq x y z
N MET A 1 -0.21 19.92 8.28
CA MET A 1 0.10 19.13 9.50
C MET A 1 -0.97 19.22 10.56
N GLU A 2 -1.56 20.40 10.81
CA GLU A 2 -2.65 20.59 11.78
C GLU A 2 -3.83 19.61 11.57
N GLN A 3 -4.25 19.38 10.32
CA GLN A 3 -5.29 18.39 10.01
C GLN A 3 -4.91 16.95 10.37
N ALA A 4 -3.63 16.59 10.30
CA ALA A 4 -3.18 15.26 10.70
C ALA A 4 -3.26 15.09 12.22
N LEU A 5 -2.96 16.13 13.00
CA LEU A 5 -3.10 16.11 14.46
C LEU A 5 -4.56 16.00 14.93
N LEU A 6 -5.51 16.40 14.08
CA LEU A 6 -6.95 16.23 14.30
C LEU A 6 -7.45 14.83 13.92
N CYS A 7 -6.59 13.95 13.40
CA CYS A 7 -6.96 12.59 13.05
C CYS A 7 -7.41 11.81 14.31
N PRO A 8 -8.59 11.16 14.29
CA PRO A 8 -9.08 10.38 15.43
C PRO A 8 -8.33 9.05 15.64
N CYS A 9 -7.28 8.79 14.86
CA CYS A 9 -6.49 7.57 14.98
C CYS A 9 -5.62 7.61 16.25
N GLU A 10 -5.86 6.69 17.18
CA GLU A 10 -5.12 6.59 18.43
C GLU A 10 -3.71 6.01 18.25
N ALA A 11 -3.51 5.14 17.24
CA ALA A 11 -2.24 4.46 17.01
C ALA A 11 -1.76 4.65 15.55
N VAL A 12 -0.69 5.42 15.38
CA VAL A 12 -0.02 5.62 14.10
C VAL A 12 1.38 5.03 14.17
N HIS A 13 1.71 4.16 13.23
CA HIS A 13 3.01 3.47 13.17
C HIS A 13 3.98 4.13 12.19
N LEU A 14 3.45 4.78 11.15
CA LEU A 14 4.22 5.48 10.13
C LEU A 14 3.53 6.77 9.72
N LEU A 15 4.31 7.84 9.60
CA LEU A 15 3.91 9.15 9.13
C LEU A 15 4.74 9.48 7.88
N LEU A 16 4.05 9.74 6.77
CA LEU A 16 4.66 10.29 5.56
C LEU A 16 4.45 11.80 5.56
N VAL A 17 5.52 12.57 5.68
CA VAL A 17 5.45 14.03 5.87
C VAL A 17 6.13 14.73 4.71
N ASP A 18 5.39 15.53 3.96
CA ASP A 18 5.94 16.35 2.89
C ASP A 18 6.81 17.48 3.47
N VAL A 19 8.04 17.62 2.96
CA VAL A 19 8.99 18.68 3.39
C VAL A 19 8.47 20.08 3.02
N GLN A 20 7.69 20.20 1.94
CA GLN A 20 7.20 21.48 1.39
C GLN A 20 5.75 21.79 1.79
N LEU A 21 5.22 21.18 2.86
CA LEU A 21 3.91 21.56 3.38
C LEU A 21 3.93 23.03 3.85
N GLU A 22 3.13 23.88 3.20
CA GLU A 22 2.90 25.26 3.63
C GLU A 22 2.25 25.29 5.03
N GLY A 23 2.81 26.10 5.94
CA GLY A 23 2.40 26.16 7.36
C GLY A 23 3.59 25.98 8.31
N LEU A 24 3.37 25.32 9.45
CA LEU A 24 4.45 24.81 10.32
C LEU A 24 5.47 24.09 9.44
N SER A 25 6.73 24.53 9.45
CA SER A 25 7.74 23.94 8.57
C SER A 25 7.78 22.43 8.80
N GLY A 26 7.91 21.63 7.73
CA GLY A 26 7.86 20.17 7.82
C GLY A 26 8.82 19.58 8.87
N LEU A 27 9.87 20.32 9.25
CA LEU A 27 10.83 20.03 10.31
C LEU A 27 10.29 20.31 11.73
N GLU A 28 9.75 21.51 12.00
CA GLU A 28 9.09 21.84 13.28
C GLU A 28 7.91 20.91 13.57
N GLY A 29 7.28 20.47 12.49
CA GLY A 29 6.24 19.48 12.50
C GLY A 29 6.64 18.12 13.06
N ILE A 30 7.87 17.66 12.84
CA ILE A 30 8.34 16.35 13.31
C ILE A 30 8.25 16.28 14.83
N ALA A 31 8.68 17.34 15.52
CA ALA A 31 8.64 17.39 16.97
C ALA A 31 7.20 17.28 17.52
N LEU A 32 6.25 17.99 16.91
CA LEU A 32 4.84 17.92 17.30
C LEU A 32 4.22 16.54 17.03
N LEU A 33 4.55 15.94 15.88
CA LEU A 33 4.10 14.59 15.53
C LEU A 33 4.65 13.56 16.51
N LYS A 34 5.94 13.65 16.85
CA LYS A 34 6.59 12.78 17.84
C LYS A 34 6.05 13.00 19.25
N GLN A 35 5.61 14.20 19.61
CA GLN A 35 4.94 14.43 20.88
C GLN A 35 3.58 13.72 20.96
N ARG A 36 2.83 13.68 19.84
CA ARG A 36 1.52 13.01 19.78
C ARG A 36 1.63 11.50 19.63
N TRP A 37 2.54 11.03 18.78
CA TRP A 37 2.81 9.63 18.51
C TRP A 37 4.32 9.33 18.63
N PRO A 38 4.83 9.11 19.87
CA PRO A 38 6.26 8.93 20.12
C PRO A 38 6.89 7.76 19.33
N GLU A 39 6.14 6.67 19.26
CA GLU A 39 6.53 5.42 18.58
C GLU A 39 6.37 5.48 17.05
N ALA A 40 5.70 6.50 16.51
CA ALA A 40 5.48 6.60 15.07
C ALA A 40 6.80 6.86 14.34
N LYS A 41 7.06 6.08 13.31
CA LYS A 41 8.18 6.32 12.39
C LYS A 41 7.82 7.48 11.49
N VAL A 42 8.76 8.40 11.25
CA VAL A 42 8.52 9.58 10.41
C VAL A 42 9.41 9.49 9.18
N LEU A 43 8.81 9.33 8.00
CA LEU A 43 9.52 9.40 6.72
C LEU A 43 9.15 10.70 6.02
N MET A 44 10.17 11.48 5.67
CA MET A 44 10.01 12.73 4.96
C MET A 44 9.88 12.48 3.47
N VAL A 45 8.98 13.19 2.80
CA VAL A 45 8.73 13.08 1.36
C VAL A 45 9.14 14.38 0.69
N SER A 46 10.14 14.35 -0.18
CA SER A 46 10.72 15.55 -0.79
C SER A 46 10.84 15.44 -2.30
N ALA A 47 10.71 16.58 -3.00
CA ALA A 47 11.02 16.69 -4.42
C ALA A 47 12.53 16.85 -4.69
N SER A 48 13.30 17.32 -3.70
CA SER A 48 14.75 17.51 -3.78
C SER A 48 15.47 16.81 -2.62
N GLN A 49 16.70 16.34 -2.86
CA GLN A 49 17.56 15.72 -1.86
C GLN A 49 18.56 16.74 -1.30
N ASP A 50 18.06 17.86 -0.77
CA ASP A 50 18.94 18.82 -0.10
C ASP A 50 19.54 18.19 1.16
N ALA A 51 20.85 17.97 1.15
CA ALA A 51 21.59 17.33 2.23
C ALA A 51 21.40 18.04 3.59
N LYS A 52 21.25 19.37 3.60
CA LYS A 52 21.06 20.12 4.86
C LYS A 52 19.68 19.86 5.47
N LEU A 53 18.65 19.84 4.64
CA LEU A 53 17.29 19.49 5.09
C LEU A 53 17.23 18.03 5.57
N MET A 54 17.99 17.15 4.91
CA MET A 54 18.09 15.76 5.30
C MET A 54 18.71 15.58 6.69
N GLU A 55 19.86 16.20 6.91
CA GLU A 55 20.55 16.15 8.20
C GLU A 55 19.70 16.74 9.34
N GLN A 56 19.01 17.86 9.08
CA GLN A 56 18.13 18.50 10.05
C GLN A 56 16.94 17.62 10.43
N ALA A 57 16.26 16.99 9.47
CA ALA A 57 15.12 16.14 9.80
C ALA A 57 15.53 14.89 10.58
N LEU A 58 16.66 14.26 10.22
CA LEU A 58 17.19 13.11 10.96
C LEU A 58 17.48 13.49 12.42
N THR A 59 18.09 14.66 12.64
CA THR A 59 18.37 15.19 13.99
C THR A 59 17.09 15.40 14.80
N LEU A 60 15.99 15.77 14.14
CA LEU A 60 14.67 15.98 14.75
C LEU A 60 13.86 14.68 14.92
N GLY A 61 14.41 13.52 14.56
CA GLY A 61 13.79 12.21 14.77
C GLY A 61 13.03 11.66 13.56
N ALA A 62 13.26 12.20 12.36
CA ALA A 62 12.89 11.49 11.14
C ALA A 62 13.73 10.22 11.00
N MET A 63 13.11 9.17 10.47
CA MET A 63 13.76 7.90 10.14
C MET A 63 14.51 7.97 8.81
N GLY A 64 14.03 8.80 7.87
CA GLY A 64 14.58 8.84 6.52
C GLY A 64 13.76 9.68 5.55
N PHE A 65 14.14 9.58 4.27
CA PHE A 65 13.58 10.39 3.18
C PHE A 65 13.17 9.52 2.01
N ILE A 66 12.06 9.88 1.39
CA ILE A 66 11.56 9.33 0.13
C ILE A 66 11.54 10.46 -0.91
N CYS A 67 12.04 10.17 -2.10
CA CYS A 67 11.99 11.12 -3.21
C CYS A 67 10.64 11.00 -3.94
N LYS A 68 9.92 12.12 -4.13
CA LYS A 68 8.61 12.15 -4.82
C LYS A 68 8.67 11.67 -6.27
N THR A 69 9.84 11.73 -6.89
CA THR A 69 10.08 11.33 -8.28
C THR A 69 10.50 9.88 -8.43
N GLU A 70 10.68 9.15 -7.33
CA GLU A 70 10.98 7.72 -7.41
C GLU A 70 9.80 6.90 -7.93
N SER A 71 10.12 5.72 -8.48
CA SER A 71 9.09 4.80 -8.93
C SER A 71 8.22 4.33 -7.75
N PRO A 72 6.93 4.01 -7.98
CA PRO A 72 6.07 3.47 -6.94
C PRO A 72 6.64 2.23 -6.25
N GLN A 73 7.40 1.41 -6.97
CA GLN A 73 8.05 0.21 -6.42
C GLN A 73 9.17 0.58 -5.44
N ARG A 74 9.98 1.60 -5.74
CA ARG A 74 11.02 2.14 -4.84
C ARG A 74 10.41 2.74 -3.58
N LEU A 75 9.31 3.47 -3.73
CA LEU A 75 8.59 4.07 -2.60
C LEU A 75 8.02 2.99 -1.68
N LEU A 76 7.37 1.97 -2.25
CA LEU A 76 6.85 0.83 -1.49
C LEU A 76 7.97 0.07 -0.77
N ALA A 77 9.12 -0.15 -1.42
CA ALA A 77 10.26 -0.82 -0.80
C ALA A 77 10.76 -0.07 0.45
N GLN A 78 10.89 1.27 0.37
CA GLN A 78 11.33 2.09 1.50
C GLN A 78 10.32 2.12 2.65
N ILE A 79 9.02 2.19 2.34
CA ILE A 79 7.96 2.09 3.36
C ILE A 79 8.00 0.72 4.04
N THR A 80 8.16 -0.34 3.25
CA THR A 80 8.22 -1.73 3.72
C THR A 80 9.43 -1.93 4.63
N GLU A 81 10.60 -1.44 4.22
CA GLU A 81 11.83 -1.48 5.01
C GLU A 81 11.68 -0.72 6.32
N ALA A 82 11.11 0.49 6.28
CA ALA A 82 10.84 1.27 7.48
C ALA A 82 9.89 0.57 8.45
N LEU A 83 9.02 -0.31 7.97
CA LEU A 83 8.02 -1.02 8.77
C LEU A 83 8.41 -2.47 9.12
N ALA A 84 9.56 -2.96 8.67
CA ALA A 84 9.90 -4.38 8.71
C ALA A 84 9.99 -4.98 10.13
N ASP A 85 10.36 -4.18 11.12
CA ASP A 85 10.41 -4.54 12.54
C ASP A 85 9.02 -4.59 13.20
N LEU A 86 8.07 -3.77 12.73
CA LEU A 86 6.69 -3.70 13.23
C LEU A 86 5.79 -4.72 12.53
N TRP A 87 6.09 -5.05 11.28
CA TRP A 87 5.37 -6.02 10.46
C TRP A 87 6.34 -6.99 9.78
N PRO A 88 6.89 -7.96 10.51
CA PRO A 88 7.75 -8.99 9.92
C PRO A 88 6.96 -9.78 8.86
N ASP A 89 7.33 -9.59 7.58
CA ASP A 89 7.05 -10.30 6.31
C ASP A 89 5.66 -10.92 6.00
N GLU A 90 4.84 -11.29 6.99
CA GLU A 90 3.50 -11.87 6.80
C GLU A 90 2.43 -10.84 6.43
N HIS A 91 2.66 -9.56 6.75
CA HIS A 91 1.63 -8.51 6.63
C HIS A 91 1.89 -7.46 5.55
N LEU A 92 3.09 -7.45 4.96
CA LEU A 92 3.44 -6.57 3.85
C LEU A 92 2.95 -7.19 2.54
N PRO A 93 2.30 -6.42 1.64
CA PRO A 93 1.85 -6.95 0.37
C PRO A 93 3.07 -7.42 -0.46
N LYS A 94 3.28 -8.73 -0.51
CA LYS A 94 4.36 -9.39 -1.26
C LYS A 94 4.23 -9.09 -2.75
N ALA A 95 5.09 -8.20 -3.26
CA ALA A 95 5.19 -7.78 -4.66
C ALA A 95 3.87 -7.23 -5.25
N PRO A 96 3.92 -6.38 -6.29
CA PRO A 96 2.71 -6.03 -7.02
C PRO A 96 2.10 -7.33 -7.57
N LEU A 97 0.84 -7.60 -7.20
CA LEU A 97 0.07 -8.73 -7.71
C LEU A 97 0.15 -8.75 -9.23
N LYS A 98 0.85 -9.75 -9.78
CA LYS A 98 1.03 -9.91 -11.23
C LYS A 98 -0.20 -10.56 -11.86
N LEU A 99 -1.36 -9.92 -11.72
CA LEU A 99 -2.56 -10.31 -12.43
C LEU A 99 -2.52 -9.73 -13.84
N THR A 100 -2.79 -10.57 -14.83
CA THR A 100 -3.01 -10.15 -16.23
C THR A 100 -4.37 -9.46 -16.36
N PRO A 101 -4.59 -8.61 -17.39
CA PRO A 101 -5.90 -7.98 -17.62
C PRO A 101 -7.06 -8.97 -17.61
N ARG A 102 -6.87 -10.15 -18.23
CA ARG A 102 -7.87 -11.21 -18.25
C ARG A 102 -8.16 -11.81 -16.87
N GLN A 103 -7.16 -11.92 -16.01
CA GLN A 103 -7.37 -12.39 -14.63
C GLN A 103 -8.10 -11.35 -13.78
N TYR A 104 -7.89 -10.05 -14.02
CA TYR A 104 -8.70 -8.99 -13.39
C TYR A 104 -10.17 -9.09 -13.77
N GLU A 105 -10.49 -9.27 -15.06
CA GLU A 105 -11.87 -9.49 -15.52
C GLU A 105 -12.51 -10.71 -14.85
N VAL A 106 -11.77 -11.82 -14.75
CA VAL A 106 -12.24 -13.02 -14.05
C VAL A 106 -12.43 -12.78 -12.55
N LEU A 107 -11.53 -12.03 -11.91
CA LEU A 107 -11.60 -11.70 -10.49
C LEU A 107 -12.82 -10.83 -10.16
N ASP A 108 -13.15 -9.87 -11.03
CA ASP A 108 -14.34 -9.00 -10.88
C ASP A 108 -15.64 -9.81 -10.96
N LEU A 109 -15.74 -10.73 -11.94
CA LEU A 109 -16.91 -11.59 -12.06
C LEU A 109 -16.99 -12.65 -10.95
N LEU A 110 -15.84 -13.12 -10.45
CA LEU A 110 -15.78 -13.97 -9.26
C LEU A 110 -16.30 -13.24 -8.03
N HIS A 111 -15.93 -11.96 -7.85
CA HIS A 111 -16.38 -11.11 -6.76
C HIS A 111 -17.91 -10.92 -6.77
N GLN A 112 -18.50 -10.78 -7.95
CA GLN A 112 -19.95 -10.73 -8.16
C GLN A 112 -20.67 -12.07 -7.91
N GLY A 113 -19.94 -13.14 -7.55
CA GLY A 113 -20.51 -14.45 -7.25
C GLY A 113 -20.84 -15.32 -8.47
N LEU A 114 -20.37 -14.98 -9.67
CA LEU A 114 -20.69 -15.76 -10.87
C LEU A 114 -20.01 -17.13 -10.86
N SER A 115 -20.69 -18.12 -11.45
CA SER A 115 -20.13 -19.45 -11.69
C SER A 115 -19.18 -19.43 -12.90
N ASN A 116 -18.25 -20.39 -12.97
CA ASN A 116 -17.28 -20.48 -14.09
C ASN A 116 -17.98 -20.56 -15.45
N LYS A 117 -19.14 -21.20 -15.51
CA LYS A 117 -19.98 -21.28 -16.71
C LYS A 117 -20.51 -19.90 -17.15
N LEU A 118 -20.97 -19.07 -16.21
CA LEU A 118 -21.46 -17.73 -16.51
C LEU A 118 -20.31 -16.76 -16.85
N ILE A 119 -19.17 -16.89 -16.16
CA ILE A 119 -17.95 -16.14 -16.48
C ILE A 119 -17.49 -16.46 -17.90
N GLY A 120 -17.47 -17.74 -18.27
CA GLY A 120 -17.11 -18.18 -19.61
C GLY A 120 -18.00 -17.57 -20.69
N ARG A 121 -19.31 -17.54 -20.46
CA ARG A 121 -20.26 -16.88 -21.37
C ARG A 121 -20.03 -15.37 -21.48
N ARG A 122 -19.69 -14.69 -20.38
CA ARG A 122 -19.47 -13.22 -20.37
C ARG A 122 -18.18 -12.82 -21.05
N LEU A 123 -17.14 -13.64 -20.93
CA LEU A 123 -15.81 -13.34 -21.46
C LEU A 123 -15.51 -14.03 -22.79
N ASP A 124 -16.48 -14.76 -23.35
CA ASP A 124 -16.30 -15.62 -24.54
C ASP A 124 -15.14 -16.62 -24.37
N LEU A 125 -15.20 -17.37 -23.26
CA LEU A 125 -14.20 -18.38 -22.87
C LEU A 125 -14.86 -19.72 -22.56
N SER A 126 -14.11 -20.81 -22.78
CA SER A 126 -14.52 -22.13 -22.31
C SER A 126 -14.50 -22.21 -20.77
N GLU A 127 -15.36 -23.03 -20.18
CA GLU A 127 -15.38 -23.22 -18.72
C GLU A 127 -14.03 -23.72 -18.18
N ASN A 128 -13.32 -24.56 -18.95
CA ASN A 128 -11.98 -25.03 -18.59
C ASN A 128 -10.95 -23.90 -18.60
N THR A 129 -11.01 -22.99 -19.57
CA THR A 129 -10.14 -21.81 -19.62
C THR A 129 -10.39 -20.90 -18.42
N VAL A 130 -11.66 -20.70 -18.03
CA VAL A 130 -12.01 -19.95 -16.83
C VAL A 130 -11.44 -20.62 -15.59
N ARG A 131 -11.56 -21.94 -15.42
CA ARG A 131 -10.94 -22.66 -14.27
C ARG A 131 -9.43 -22.39 -14.18
N GLY A 132 -8.73 -22.39 -15.31
CA GLY A 132 -7.32 -22.03 -15.38
C GLY A 132 -7.04 -20.61 -14.90
N HIS A 133 -7.82 -19.62 -15.38
CA HIS A 133 -7.69 -18.23 -14.91
C HIS A 133 -8.02 -18.07 -13.42
N VAL A 134 -9.06 -18.75 -12.92
CA VAL A 134 -9.40 -18.76 -11.49
C VAL A 134 -8.22 -19.28 -10.69
N GLN A 135 -7.67 -20.45 -11.03
CA GLN A 135 -6.55 -21.05 -10.30
C GLN A 135 -5.30 -20.15 -10.31
N ALA A 136 -4.98 -19.53 -11.44
CA ALA A 136 -3.88 -18.57 -11.52
C ALA A 136 -4.13 -17.32 -10.67
N THR A 137 -5.38 -16.85 -10.59
CA THR A 137 -5.77 -15.70 -9.76
C THR A 137 -5.69 -16.04 -8.27
N LEU A 138 -6.15 -17.22 -7.85
CA LEU A 138 -6.03 -17.70 -6.46
C LEU A 138 -4.56 -17.80 -6.05
N SER A 139 -3.73 -18.39 -6.91
CA SER A 139 -2.28 -18.52 -6.68
C SER A 139 -1.60 -17.16 -6.57
N ALA A 140 -1.92 -16.23 -7.48
CA ALA A 140 -1.38 -14.87 -7.44
C ALA A 140 -1.78 -14.11 -6.16
N LEU A 141 -3.01 -14.31 -5.68
CA LEU A 141 -3.52 -13.72 -4.43
C LEU A 141 -3.07 -14.48 -3.16
N ASN A 142 -2.35 -15.61 -3.31
CA ASN A 142 -1.95 -16.51 -2.23
C ASN A 142 -3.13 -16.97 -1.35
N VAL A 143 -4.25 -17.32 -1.97
CA VAL A 143 -5.47 -17.80 -1.31
C VAL A 143 -5.89 -19.17 -1.85
N SER A 144 -6.66 -19.90 -1.05
CA SER A 144 -7.04 -21.28 -1.37
C SER A 144 -8.46 -21.39 -1.91
N SER A 145 -9.32 -20.39 -1.64
CA SER A 145 -10.73 -20.42 -2.00
C SER A 145 -11.18 -19.20 -2.77
N ARG A 146 -12.23 -19.38 -3.59
CA ARG A 146 -12.86 -18.27 -4.33
C ARG A 146 -13.46 -17.21 -3.40
N SER A 147 -13.91 -17.60 -2.21
CA SER A 147 -14.48 -16.68 -1.22
C SER A 147 -13.39 -15.84 -0.58
N GLU A 148 -12.24 -16.44 -0.25
CA GLU A 148 -11.05 -15.71 0.18
C GLU A 148 -10.57 -14.75 -0.91
N ALA A 149 -10.55 -15.18 -2.16
CA ALA A 149 -10.15 -14.32 -3.27
C ALA A 149 -11.06 -13.11 -3.43
N ALA A 150 -12.39 -13.29 -3.36
CA ALA A 150 -13.35 -12.21 -3.40
C ALA A 150 -13.19 -11.24 -2.22
N PHE A 151 -12.89 -11.76 -1.03
CA PHE A 151 -12.64 -10.96 0.17
C PHE A 151 -11.34 -10.14 0.07
N VAL A 152 -10.23 -10.79 -0.30
CA VAL A 152 -8.92 -10.15 -0.46
C VAL A 152 -8.96 -9.11 -1.58
N ALA A 153 -9.60 -9.42 -2.72
CA ALA A 153 -9.73 -8.48 -3.82
C ALA A 153 -10.47 -7.20 -3.42
N ARG A 154 -11.54 -7.31 -2.61
CA ARG A 154 -12.26 -6.16 -2.07
C ARG A 154 -11.40 -5.35 -1.10
N ARG A 155 -10.67 -6.02 -0.21
CA ARG A 155 -9.78 -5.36 0.76
C ARG A 155 -8.63 -4.61 0.08
N LEU A 156 -8.12 -5.15 -1.02
CA LEU A 156 -7.05 -4.55 -1.82
C LEU A 156 -7.55 -3.53 -2.84
N GLY A 157 -8.87 -3.31 -2.95
CA GLY A 157 -9.45 -2.36 -3.89
C GLY A 157 -9.31 -2.76 -5.37
N LEU A 158 -9.10 -4.05 -5.65
CA LEU A 158 -8.93 -4.57 -7.01
C LEU A 158 -10.27 -4.75 -7.74
N VAL A 159 -11.36 -4.82 -6.98
CA VAL A 159 -12.76 -5.00 -7.44
C VAL A 159 -13.68 -4.10 -6.61
N ARG A 160 -14.83 -3.74 -7.18
CA ARG A 160 -15.79 -2.80 -6.57
C ARG A 160 -17.15 -3.42 -6.33
#